data_AF-A0A8B8BNT8-F1
#
_entry.id   AF-A0A8B8BNT8-F1
#
_cell.length_a   1.000
_cell.length_b   1.000
_cell.length_c   1.000
_cell.angle_alpha   90.00
_cell.angle_beta   90.00
_cell.angle_gamma   90.00
#
_symmetry.space_group_name_H-M   'P 1'
#
loop_
_entity.id
_entity.type
_entity.pdbx_description
1 polymer ?
#
loop_
_entity_poly.entity_id
_entity_poly.type
_entity_poly.pdbx_seq_one_letter_code
_entity_poly.pdbx_strand_id
1 'polypeptide(L)'
;MRSQLMRFLWCIAFIMMAGIPVRGHPIADQTSNNTEDNGYYNIYSKIDSLEKNLQNLQTGVKNKNKLLQQIFLAIAELDADPAMTDVDLKSLVLQTKSKNDTAIGFTTRLSSTTYSSTSSIIRGDTLLYNGGNAYNGTVFTSKSPGLYLFHVSLLTDTVSNGIWIYKNSERLTLAWTGNINSQFNGASASAAVFLDVGDQLCLRPNGSRLKVDGNSVFTGVKVN
;
A
#
# COMPACT_ATOMS: atom_id res chain seq x y z
N MET A 1 2.48 29.27 -50.99
CA MET A 1 1.74 28.24 -50.19
C MET A 1 0.21 28.36 -50.35
N ARG A 2 -0.31 28.53 -51.58
CA ARG A 2 -1.76 28.65 -51.91
C ARG A 2 -2.26 27.61 -52.93
N SER A 3 -1.40 26.69 -53.39
CA SER A 3 -1.68 25.78 -54.53
C SER A 3 -2.28 24.42 -54.12
N GLN A 4 -2.02 23.94 -52.90
CA GLN A 4 -2.49 22.62 -52.44
C GLN A 4 -3.98 22.61 -52.03
N LEU A 5 -4.51 23.74 -51.57
CA LEU A 5 -5.90 23.84 -51.10
C LEU A 5 -6.92 23.86 -52.25
N MET A 6 -6.52 24.42 -53.41
CA MET A 6 -7.33 24.45 -54.64
C MET A 6 -7.48 23.05 -55.28
N ARG A 7 -6.50 22.17 -55.11
CA ARG A 7 -6.56 20.79 -55.63
C ARG A 7 -7.56 19.92 -54.84
N PHE A 8 -7.67 20.13 -53.53
CA PHE A 8 -8.61 19.39 -52.69
C PHE A 8 -10.08 19.78 -52.92
N LEU A 9 -10.36 21.07 -53.14
CA LEU A 9 -11.73 21.51 -53.47
C LEU A 9 -12.20 20.98 -54.83
N TRP A 10 -11.30 20.82 -55.80
CA TRP A 10 -11.65 20.32 -57.13
C TRP A 10 -12.06 18.84 -57.12
N CYS A 11 -11.46 18.02 -56.24
CA CYS A 11 -11.83 16.61 -56.10
C CYS A 11 -13.23 16.41 -55.50
N ILE A 12 -13.66 17.26 -54.56
CA ILE A 12 -14.97 17.13 -53.91
C ILE A 12 -16.11 17.52 -54.87
N ALA A 13 -15.88 18.52 -55.73
CA ALA A 13 -16.85 18.92 -56.75
C ALA A 13 -17.07 17.84 -57.82
N PHE A 14 -16.02 17.08 -58.17
CA PHE A 14 -16.11 16.00 -59.16
C PHE A 14 -16.95 14.80 -58.66
N ILE A 15 -16.95 14.54 -57.35
CA ILE A 15 -17.73 13.44 -56.74
C ILE A 15 -19.23 13.78 -56.70
N MET A 16 -19.59 15.05 -56.54
CA MET A 16 -20.99 15.51 -56.51
C MET A 16 -21.63 15.60 -57.91
N MET A 17 -20.83 15.74 -58.97
CA MET A 17 -21.30 15.82 -60.36
C MET A 17 -21.38 14.45 -61.05
N ALA A 18 -20.66 13.45 -60.56
CA ALA A 18 -20.76 12.05 -61.02
C ALA A 18 -21.95 11.36 -60.34
N GLY A 19 -23.17 11.81 -60.64
CA GLY A 19 -24.40 11.19 -60.17
C GLY A 19 -24.47 9.71 -60.54
N ILE A 20 -24.35 8.83 -59.55
CA ILE A 20 -24.68 7.41 -59.69
C ILE A 20 -26.16 7.26 -59.34
N PRO A 21 -27.04 6.90 -60.29
CA PRO A 21 -28.45 6.68 -60.02
C PRO A 21 -28.63 5.32 -59.34
N VAL A 22 -28.97 5.32 -58.04
CA VAL A 22 -29.41 4.09 -57.34
C VAL A 22 -30.86 3.83 -57.73
N ARG A 23 -31.01 2.89 -58.68
CA ARG A 23 -32.27 2.35 -59.20
C ARG A 23 -33.05 1.68 -58.08
N GLY A 24 -34.30 2.10 -57.87
CA GLY A 24 -35.23 1.48 -56.92
C GLY A 24 -35.69 0.10 -57.40
N HIS A 25 -35.81 -0.85 -56.48
CA HIS A 25 -36.54 -2.10 -56.66
C HIS A 25 -37.44 -2.37 -55.44
N PRO A 26 -38.70 -2.81 -55.65
CA PRO A 26 -39.73 -2.84 -54.63
C PRO A 26 -39.62 -4.12 -53.78
N ILE A 27 -39.73 -3.98 -52.46
CA ILE A 27 -39.89 -5.11 -51.55
C ILE A 27 -41.39 -5.34 -51.40
N ALA A 28 -41.83 -6.52 -51.85
CA ALA A 28 -43.18 -7.02 -51.73
C ALA A 28 -43.55 -7.34 -50.26
N ASP A 29 -44.84 -7.18 -49.98
CA ASP A 29 -45.52 -7.54 -48.73
C ASP A 29 -45.22 -8.98 -48.28
N GLN A 30 -44.99 -9.15 -46.97
CA GLN A 30 -45.47 -10.31 -46.23
C GLN A 30 -45.94 -9.88 -44.85
N THR A 31 -47.26 -9.82 -44.70
CA THR A 31 -48.00 -9.67 -43.44
C THR A 31 -47.88 -10.96 -42.62
N SER A 32 -47.51 -10.85 -41.35
CA SER A 32 -47.77 -11.86 -40.32
C SER A 32 -47.97 -11.15 -38.99
N ASN A 33 -49.24 -11.10 -38.57
CA ASN A 33 -49.70 -10.63 -37.26
C ASN A 33 -49.09 -11.48 -36.12
N ASN A 34 -48.81 -10.85 -34.97
CA ASN A 34 -49.33 -11.21 -33.62
C ASN A 34 -48.42 -10.67 -32.49
N THR A 35 -48.89 -9.57 -31.88
CA THR A 35 -49.07 -9.33 -30.43
C THR A 35 -47.89 -9.44 -29.43
N GLU A 36 -47.63 -8.28 -28.78
CA GLU A 36 -47.12 -8.03 -27.42
C GLU A 36 -45.67 -8.39 -27.04
N ASP A 37 -44.84 -7.36 -26.83
CA ASP A 37 -44.36 -6.92 -25.50
C ASP A 37 -42.95 -6.28 -25.56
N ASN A 38 -42.82 -5.14 -24.86
CA ASN A 38 -41.62 -4.50 -24.32
C ASN A 38 -40.33 -4.34 -25.16
N GLY A 39 -39.95 -3.10 -25.47
CA GLY A 39 -38.56 -2.84 -25.90
C GLY A 39 -38.25 -1.48 -26.50
N TYR A 40 -38.90 -0.40 -26.07
CA TYR A 40 -38.63 0.95 -26.56
C TYR A 40 -37.31 1.55 -26.01
N TYR A 41 -36.19 0.82 -26.09
CA TYR A 41 -34.85 1.41 -26.03
C TYR A 41 -34.55 2.01 -27.41
N ASN A 42 -35.20 3.14 -27.67
CA ASN A 42 -35.05 3.93 -28.90
C ASN A 42 -33.56 4.32 -29.07
N ILE A 43 -33.06 4.22 -30.30
CA ILE A 43 -31.65 4.44 -30.69
C ILE A 43 -31.08 5.73 -30.07
N TYR A 44 -31.90 6.77 -29.89
CA TYR A 44 -31.53 8.02 -29.22
C TYR A 44 -31.05 7.85 -27.78
N SER A 45 -31.69 7.00 -26.95
CA SER A 45 -31.25 6.81 -25.57
C SER A 45 -29.88 6.12 -25.47
N LYS A 46 -29.53 5.29 -26.47
CA LYS A 46 -28.19 4.69 -26.59
C LYS A 46 -27.16 5.74 -27.03
N ILE A 47 -27.53 6.66 -27.92
CA ILE A 47 -26.67 7.78 -28.35
C ILE A 47 -26.36 8.69 -27.16
N ASP A 48 -27.36 9.08 -26.37
CA ASP A 48 -27.17 9.92 -25.17
C ASP A 48 -26.26 9.24 -24.14
N SER A 49 -26.44 7.94 -23.94
CA SER A 49 -25.59 7.16 -23.03
C SER A 49 -24.14 7.08 -23.53
N LEU A 50 -23.92 6.97 -24.83
CA LEU A 50 -22.58 6.94 -25.42
C LEU A 50 -21.90 8.32 -25.32
N GLU A 51 -22.63 9.39 -25.56
CA GLU A 51 -22.13 10.76 -25.41
C GLU A 51 -21.69 11.03 -23.97
N LYS A 52 -22.52 10.64 -22.99
CA LYS A 52 -22.19 10.76 -21.56
C LYS A 52 -20.93 9.96 -21.20
N ASN A 53 -20.80 8.74 -21.71
CA ASN A 53 -19.61 7.91 -21.46
C ASN A 53 -18.35 8.50 -22.09
N LEU A 54 -18.47 9.09 -23.28
CA LEU A 54 -17.35 9.76 -23.96
C LEU A 54 -16.89 11.00 -23.18
N GLN A 55 -17.83 11.82 -22.67
CA GLN A 55 -17.52 12.98 -21.84
C GLN A 55 -16.81 12.60 -20.54
N ASN A 56 -17.27 11.52 -19.89
CA ASN A 56 -16.63 10.98 -18.69
C ASN A 56 -15.20 10.49 -18.98
N LEU A 57 -15.01 9.78 -20.09
CA LEU A 57 -13.69 9.32 -20.52
C LEU A 57 -12.76 10.50 -20.83
N GLN A 58 -13.24 11.50 -21.56
CA GLN A 58 -12.48 12.70 -21.91
C GLN A 58 -12.05 13.46 -20.65
N THR A 59 -12.95 13.60 -19.68
CA THR A 59 -12.66 14.21 -18.38
C THR A 59 -11.62 13.39 -17.61
N GLY A 60 -11.76 12.06 -17.61
CA GLY A 60 -10.81 11.14 -16.98
C GLY A 60 -9.41 11.23 -17.59
N VAL A 61 -9.30 11.30 -18.92
CA VAL A 61 -8.02 11.47 -19.63
C VAL A 61 -7.41 12.83 -19.33
N LYS A 62 -8.21 13.91 -19.35
CA LYS A 62 -7.73 15.27 -19.02
C LYS A 62 -7.17 15.34 -17.59
N ASN A 63 -7.85 14.73 -16.63
CA ASN A 63 -7.40 14.70 -15.24
C ASN A 63 -6.11 13.89 -15.08
N LYS A 64 -6.02 12.72 -15.73
CA LYS A 64 -4.77 11.92 -15.76
C LYS A 64 -3.62 12.66 -16.41
N ASN A 65 -3.87 13.42 -17.49
CA ASN A 65 -2.82 14.20 -18.16
C ASN A 65 -2.34 15.36 -17.29
N LYS A 66 -3.25 16.06 -16.59
CA LYS A 66 -2.89 17.09 -15.60
C LYS A 66 -2.02 16.50 -14.47
N LEU A 67 -2.38 15.32 -13.99
CA LEU A 67 -1.59 14.60 -12.98
C LEU A 67 -0.18 14.23 -13.50
N LEU A 68 -0.08 13.73 -14.74
CA LEU A 68 1.21 13.42 -15.37
C LEU A 68 2.08 14.66 -15.57
N GLN A 69 1.49 15.79 -15.96
CA GLN A 69 2.19 17.07 -16.08
C GLN A 69 2.73 17.54 -14.72
N GLN A 70 1.93 17.42 -13.66
CA GLN A 70 2.35 17.77 -12.31
C GLN A 70 3.47 16.85 -11.80
N ILE A 71 3.39 15.55 -12.08
CA ILE A 71 4.47 14.59 -11.76
C ILE A 71 5.74 14.95 -12.52
N PHE A 72 5.65 15.25 -13.81
CA PHE A 72 6.80 15.61 -14.63
C PHE A 72 7.46 16.92 -14.15
N LEU A 73 6.67 17.92 -13.76
CA LEU A 73 7.16 19.16 -13.16
C LEU A 73 7.85 18.91 -11.82
N ALA A 74 7.26 18.09 -10.94
CA ALA A 74 7.89 17.71 -9.67
C ALA A 74 9.20 16.91 -9.87
N ILE A 75 9.29 16.12 -10.94
CA ILE A 75 10.54 15.44 -11.35
C ILE A 75 11.57 16.44 -11.90
N ALA A 76 11.15 17.45 -12.65
CA ALA A 76 12.04 18.48 -13.19
C ALA A 76 12.53 19.47 -12.12
N GLU A 77 11.73 19.75 -11.08
CA GLU A 77 12.11 20.57 -9.92
C GLU A 77 13.03 19.86 -8.92
N LEU A 78 13.34 18.57 -9.10
CA LEU A 78 14.37 17.88 -8.30
C LEU A 78 15.79 18.46 -8.48
N ASP A 79 16.02 19.30 -9.51
CA ASP A 79 17.30 19.97 -9.78
C ASP A 79 17.34 21.45 -9.32
N ALA A 80 16.26 22.02 -8.77
CA ALA A 80 16.22 23.43 -8.35
C ALA A 80 15.52 23.66 -7.00
N ASP A 81 16.18 24.48 -6.17
CA ASP A 81 15.77 24.95 -4.83
C ASP A 81 14.35 25.60 -4.84
N PRO A 82 13.54 25.47 -3.77
CA PRO A 82 12.09 25.43 -3.87
C PRO A 82 11.46 26.80 -3.64
N ALA A 83 10.75 27.28 -4.65
CA ALA A 83 9.87 28.43 -4.50
C ALA A 83 8.57 28.27 -5.30
N MET A 84 7.83 27.17 -5.10
CA MET A 84 6.38 27.23 -5.31
C MET A 84 5.57 26.19 -4.52
N THR A 85 4.34 26.64 -4.27
CA THR A 85 3.26 26.20 -3.39
C THR A 85 2.51 24.94 -3.84
N ASP A 86 2.16 24.07 -2.91
CA ASP A 86 0.77 23.66 -2.58
C ASP A 86 0.83 22.62 -1.44
N VAL A 87 -0.03 22.75 -0.44
CA VAL A 87 0.01 21.91 0.77
C VAL A 87 -0.30 20.45 0.43
N ASP A 88 -1.14 20.23 -0.58
CA ASP A 88 -1.52 18.91 -1.07
C ASP A 88 -0.40 18.25 -1.90
N LEU A 89 0.36 19.03 -2.66
CA LEU A 89 1.56 18.54 -3.36
C LEU A 89 2.65 18.13 -2.38
N LYS A 90 2.89 18.90 -1.30
CA LYS A 90 3.80 18.46 -0.23
C LYS A 90 3.34 17.16 0.39
N SER A 91 2.04 16.98 0.67
CA SER A 91 1.52 15.72 1.23
C SER A 91 1.76 14.53 0.31
N LEU A 92 1.48 14.67 -0.99
CA LEU A 92 1.65 13.60 -1.95
C LEU A 92 3.13 13.32 -2.25
N VAL A 93 3.96 14.37 -2.34
CA VAL A 93 5.42 14.26 -2.46
C VAL A 93 6.03 13.71 -1.18
N LEU A 94 5.53 13.99 0.02
CA LEU A 94 5.97 13.34 1.26
C LEU A 94 5.57 11.86 1.31
N GLN A 95 4.39 11.51 0.80
CA GLN A 95 3.95 10.11 0.68
C GLN A 95 4.77 9.33 -0.34
N THR A 96 5.18 9.94 -1.47
CA THR A 96 6.06 9.28 -2.46
C THR A 96 7.55 9.36 -2.09
N LYS A 97 7.99 10.40 -1.36
CA LYS A 97 9.29 10.51 -0.68
C LYS A 97 9.43 9.57 0.51
N SER A 98 8.32 8.97 0.98
CA SER A 98 8.36 7.81 1.89
C SER A 98 8.87 6.53 1.20
N LYS A 99 9.12 6.56 -0.11
CA LYS A 99 9.96 5.59 -0.81
C LYS A 99 11.44 6.01 -0.82
N ASN A 100 11.89 6.70 0.24
CA ASN A 100 13.30 6.87 0.55
C ASN A 100 13.67 5.85 1.61
N ASP A 101 14.72 5.06 1.35
CA ASP A 101 15.63 4.27 2.21
C ASP A 101 15.52 4.39 3.74
N THR A 102 14.30 4.39 4.26
CA THR A 102 14.04 4.48 5.68
C THR A 102 14.29 3.09 6.21
N ALA A 103 15.44 2.92 6.85
CA ALA A 103 15.78 1.68 7.52
C ALA A 103 14.56 1.22 8.35
N ILE A 104 14.10 0.00 8.10
CA ILE A 104 12.97 -0.57 8.82
C ILE A 104 13.53 -1.24 10.06
N GLY A 105 13.11 -0.78 11.22
CA GLY A 105 13.56 -1.36 12.47
C GLY A 105 13.05 -0.57 13.66
N PHE A 106 13.27 -1.11 14.84
CA PHE A 106 12.88 -0.47 16.08
C PHE A 106 13.81 -0.89 17.21
N THR A 107 13.84 -0.09 18.25
CA THR A 107 14.42 -0.46 19.54
C THR A 107 13.54 0.15 20.61
N THR A 108 13.09 -0.69 21.54
CA THR A 108 12.27 -0.27 22.68
C THR A 108 12.82 -0.85 23.97
N ARG A 109 12.72 -0.07 25.05
CA ARG A 109 12.73 -0.64 26.41
C ARG A 109 11.39 -1.31 26.66
N LEU A 110 11.40 -2.42 27.40
CA LEU A 110 10.18 -3.12 27.79
C LEU A 110 9.57 -2.46 29.04
N SER A 111 8.25 -2.54 29.18
CA SER A 111 7.56 -2.02 30.35
C SER A 111 7.97 -2.79 31.61
N SER A 112 8.31 -2.07 32.69
CA SER A 112 8.53 -2.69 33.98
C SER A 112 7.19 -3.15 34.58
N THR A 113 6.90 -4.44 34.51
CA THR A 113 5.63 -5.00 34.98
C THR A 113 5.71 -6.52 35.19
N THR A 114 4.69 -7.07 35.84
CA THR A 114 4.53 -8.53 35.99
C THR A 114 3.42 -9.03 35.05
N TYR A 115 3.78 -9.95 34.17
CA TYR A 115 2.84 -10.67 33.31
C TYR A 115 2.41 -11.97 33.97
N SER A 116 1.09 -12.16 34.10
CA SER A 116 0.49 -13.32 34.77
C SER A 116 -0.07 -14.39 33.81
N SER A 117 0.21 -14.26 32.51
CA SER A 117 -0.27 -15.19 31.49
C SER A 117 0.73 -15.33 30.33
N THR A 118 0.91 -16.56 29.86
CA THR A 118 1.71 -16.90 28.66
C THR A 118 1.08 -16.40 27.36
N SER A 119 -0.20 -16.02 27.38
CA SER A 119 -0.87 -15.38 26.24
C SER A 119 -0.65 -13.87 26.18
N SER A 120 -0.10 -13.26 27.24
CA SER A 120 0.13 -11.82 27.28
C SER A 120 1.18 -11.41 26.25
N ILE A 121 0.95 -10.28 25.59
CA ILE A 121 1.97 -9.65 24.75
C ILE A 121 2.77 -8.69 25.63
N ILE A 122 4.08 -8.87 25.65
CA ILE A 122 4.99 -7.99 26.39
C ILE A 122 5.08 -6.64 25.67
N ARG A 123 4.94 -5.58 26.45
CA ARG A 123 4.80 -4.21 25.96
C ARG A 123 6.16 -3.52 25.98
N GLY A 124 6.42 -2.74 24.95
CA GLY A 124 7.40 -1.67 24.97
C GLY A 124 6.83 -0.46 25.71
N ASP A 125 7.72 0.27 26.38
CA ASP A 125 7.38 1.51 27.10
C ASP A 125 8.05 2.72 26.43
N THR A 126 9.38 2.73 26.40
CA THR A 126 10.16 3.80 25.78
C THR A 126 10.68 3.36 24.41
N LEU A 127 10.21 4.00 23.34
CA LEU A 127 10.74 3.83 21.99
C LEU A 127 12.00 4.67 21.78
N LEU A 128 13.12 4.00 21.54
CA LEU A 128 14.41 4.65 21.23
C LEU A 128 14.59 4.85 19.72
N TYR A 129 14.04 3.93 18.92
CA TYR A 129 14.06 3.98 17.46
C TYR A 129 12.81 3.27 16.91
N ASN A 130 12.26 3.76 15.80
CA ASN A 130 11.11 3.14 15.13
C ASN A 130 11.06 3.51 13.63
N GLY A 131 12.14 3.20 12.92
CA GLY A 131 12.24 3.39 11.48
C GLY A 131 11.18 2.61 10.70
N GLY A 132 10.57 3.26 9.71
CA GLY A 132 9.44 2.71 8.96
C GLY A 132 8.14 2.58 9.78
N ASN A 133 8.11 3.08 11.03
CA ASN A 133 6.99 2.97 11.95
C ASN A 133 6.41 1.55 12.01
N ALA A 134 7.32 0.57 12.09
CA ALA A 134 6.99 -0.85 11.98
C ALA A 134 6.61 -1.47 13.32
N TYR A 135 6.91 -0.83 14.45
CA TYR A 135 6.54 -1.30 15.78
C TYR A 135 5.52 -0.38 16.44
N ASN A 136 4.45 -0.96 17.00
CA ASN A 136 3.33 -0.21 17.60
C ASN A 136 3.35 -0.15 19.14
N GLY A 137 4.47 -0.55 19.76
CA GLY A 137 4.58 -0.66 21.23
C GLY A 137 4.32 -2.07 21.77
N THR A 138 3.86 -3.01 20.94
CA THR A 138 3.67 -4.43 21.35
C THR A 138 4.05 -5.41 20.25
N VAL A 139 3.72 -5.06 19.02
CA VAL A 139 3.88 -5.89 17.84
C VAL A 139 4.70 -5.13 16.81
N PHE A 140 5.69 -5.83 16.26
CA PHE A 140 6.36 -5.44 15.02
C PHE A 140 5.56 -5.99 13.86
N THR A 141 5.30 -5.19 12.83
CA THR A 141 4.64 -5.60 11.59
C THR A 141 5.55 -5.28 10.41
N SER A 142 5.95 -6.33 9.69
CA SER A 142 6.80 -6.21 8.51
C SER A 142 6.14 -5.32 7.45
N LYS A 143 6.84 -4.25 7.06
CA LYS A 143 6.38 -3.30 6.02
C LYS A 143 6.86 -3.67 4.63
N SER A 144 7.83 -4.58 4.52
CA SER A 144 8.39 -5.03 3.25
C SER A 144 9.03 -6.42 3.42
N PRO A 145 9.04 -7.26 2.37
CA PRO A 145 9.71 -8.55 2.44
C PRO A 145 11.22 -8.39 2.64
N GLY A 146 11.85 -9.34 3.33
CA GLY A 146 13.30 -9.38 3.50
C GLY A 146 13.75 -10.15 4.73
N LEU A 147 15.07 -10.19 4.93
CA LEU A 147 15.66 -10.77 6.14
C LEU A 147 15.68 -9.73 7.26
N TYR A 148 15.22 -10.14 8.44
CA TYR A 148 15.23 -9.33 9.64
C TYR A 148 16.01 -10.03 10.75
N LEU A 149 16.69 -9.25 11.57
CA LEU A 149 17.33 -9.71 12.80
C LEU A 149 16.60 -9.12 13.99
N PHE A 150 16.13 -9.99 14.90
CA PHE A 150 15.53 -9.59 16.17
C PHE A 150 16.41 -10.04 17.32
N HIS A 151 16.44 -9.24 18.37
CA HIS A 151 17.13 -9.54 19.61
C HIS A 151 16.33 -9.05 20.81
N VAL A 152 16.23 -9.89 21.84
CA VAL A 152 15.69 -9.52 23.15
C VAL A 152 16.75 -9.72 24.22
N SER A 153 16.87 -8.73 25.11
CA SER A 153 17.62 -8.81 26.35
C SER A 153 16.63 -8.65 27.51
N LEU A 154 16.48 -9.70 28.29
CA LEU A 154 15.59 -9.80 29.44
C LEU A 154 16.40 -9.64 30.72
N LEU A 155 15.95 -8.71 31.56
CA LEU A 155 16.33 -8.60 32.97
C LEU A 155 15.10 -8.89 33.83
N THR A 156 15.25 -9.78 34.81
CA THR A 156 14.16 -10.25 35.66
C THR A 156 14.67 -10.81 36.97
N ASP A 157 13.86 -10.80 38.03
CA ASP A 157 14.06 -11.56 39.27
C ASP A 157 13.28 -12.89 39.28
N THR A 158 12.58 -13.20 38.18
CA THR A 158 11.83 -14.45 38.03
C THR A 158 12.77 -15.59 37.67
N VAL A 159 12.72 -16.68 38.43
CA VAL A 159 13.51 -17.90 38.17
C VAL A 159 12.82 -18.86 37.22
N SER A 160 13.59 -19.65 36.47
CA SER A 160 13.09 -20.72 35.59
C SER A 160 11.97 -20.26 34.65
N ASN A 161 12.13 -19.08 34.05
CA ASN A 161 11.16 -18.50 33.13
C ASN A 161 11.90 -17.87 31.94
N GLY A 162 11.22 -17.07 31.15
CA GLY A 162 11.83 -16.46 29.97
C GLY A 162 10.84 -15.77 29.06
N ILE A 163 11.36 -15.25 27.97
CA ILE A 163 10.59 -14.63 26.89
C ILE A 163 10.79 -15.42 25.62
N TRP A 164 9.67 -15.75 24.99
CA TRP A 164 9.63 -16.24 23.62
C TRP A 164 9.51 -15.08 22.65
N ILE A 165 10.28 -15.14 21.56
CA ILE A 165 10.01 -14.37 20.35
C ILE A 165 9.04 -15.20 19.49
N TYR A 166 7.90 -14.62 19.15
CA TYR A 166 6.92 -15.23 18.25
C TYR A 166 6.96 -14.56 16.88
N LYS A 167 6.83 -15.35 15.82
CA LYS A 167 6.39 -14.91 14.49
C LYS A 167 4.97 -15.39 14.29
N ASN A 168 4.02 -14.47 14.11
CA ASN A 168 2.60 -14.78 14.03
C ASN A 168 2.17 -15.62 15.25
N SER A 169 1.90 -16.91 15.05
CA SER A 169 1.52 -17.86 16.10
C SER A 169 2.63 -18.86 16.48
N GLU A 170 3.79 -18.79 15.84
CA GLU A 170 4.88 -19.75 15.99
C GLU A 170 6.00 -19.21 16.88
N ARG A 171 6.55 -20.08 17.74
CA ARG A 171 7.70 -19.78 18.61
C ARG A 171 8.98 -19.87 17.79
N LEU A 172 9.79 -18.81 17.79
CA LEU A 172 11.08 -18.80 17.12
C LEU A 172 12.21 -19.21 18.06
N THR A 173 12.36 -18.50 19.19
CA THR A 173 13.47 -18.70 20.11
C THR A 173 13.11 -18.20 21.52
N LEU A 174 13.78 -18.75 22.53
CA LEU A 174 13.53 -18.51 23.94
C LEU A 174 14.77 -17.92 24.62
N ALA A 175 14.59 -16.77 25.27
CA ALA A 175 15.53 -16.27 26.27
C ALA A 175 15.15 -16.87 27.63
N TRP A 176 15.86 -17.92 28.06
CA TRP A 176 15.59 -18.63 29.31
C TRP A 176 16.48 -18.16 30.46
N THR A 177 15.89 -17.94 31.62
CA THR A 177 16.59 -17.50 32.84
C THR A 177 16.89 -18.68 33.75
N GLY A 178 18.03 -18.61 34.45
CA GLY A 178 18.44 -19.64 35.40
C GLY A 178 17.43 -19.92 36.52
N ASN A 179 17.65 -21.02 37.23
CA ASN A 179 16.81 -21.50 38.34
C ASN A 179 17.28 -21.01 39.72
N ILE A 180 18.30 -20.16 39.77
CA ILE A 180 18.86 -19.64 41.02
C ILE A 180 18.19 -18.31 41.35
N ASN A 181 17.75 -18.16 42.61
CA ASN A 181 17.24 -16.92 43.16
C ASN A 181 18.39 -15.91 43.36
N SER A 182 18.97 -15.41 42.26
CA SER A 182 19.73 -14.16 42.28
C SER A 182 18.76 -12.99 42.26
N GLN A 183 19.15 -11.87 42.86
CA GLN A 183 18.34 -10.65 42.82
C GLN A 183 18.10 -10.15 41.38
N PHE A 184 18.95 -10.56 40.44
CA PHE A 184 18.85 -10.25 39.02
C PHE A 184 19.31 -11.44 38.17
N ASN A 185 18.43 -11.89 37.27
CA ASN A 185 18.70 -12.83 36.20
C ASN A 185 18.69 -12.09 34.86
N GLY A 186 19.63 -12.47 33.99
CA GLY A 186 19.71 -12.00 32.61
C GLY A 186 19.52 -13.16 31.65
N ALA A 187 18.73 -12.96 30.60
CA ALA A 187 18.62 -13.89 29.49
C ALA A 187 18.50 -13.13 28.18
N SER A 188 19.03 -13.69 27.10
CA SER A 188 18.92 -13.07 25.79
C SER A 188 18.74 -14.10 24.69
N ALA A 189 18.05 -13.72 23.63
CA ALA A 189 17.90 -14.55 22.45
C ALA A 189 17.81 -13.67 21.20
N SER A 190 18.26 -14.22 20.08
CA SER A 190 18.18 -13.58 18.77
C SER A 190 17.59 -14.55 17.75
N ALA A 191 16.92 -14.00 16.74
CA ALA A 191 16.44 -14.76 15.60
C ALA A 191 16.62 -13.95 14.32
N ALA A 192 17.29 -14.55 13.33
CA ALA A 192 17.27 -14.08 11.96
C ALA A 192 16.12 -14.79 11.23
N VAL A 193 15.21 -14.04 10.63
CA VAL A 193 13.99 -14.58 10.04
C VAL A 193 13.61 -13.82 8.78
N PHE A 194 13.23 -14.55 7.74
CA PHE A 194 12.64 -13.96 6.55
C PHE A 194 11.17 -13.67 6.79
N LEU A 195 10.75 -12.44 6.49
CA LEU A 195 9.39 -11.97 6.68
C LEU A 195 8.78 -11.55 5.36
N ASP A 196 7.50 -11.84 5.21
CA ASP A 196 6.67 -11.26 4.16
C ASP A 196 6.00 -9.97 4.66
N VAL A 197 5.36 -9.22 3.76
CA VAL A 197 4.58 -8.04 4.16
C VAL A 197 3.43 -8.45 5.07
N GLY A 198 3.30 -7.79 6.21
CA GLY A 198 2.23 -8.04 7.18
C GLY A 198 2.54 -9.10 8.22
N ASP A 199 3.62 -9.87 8.07
CA ASP A 199 4.10 -10.77 9.13
C ASP A 199 4.34 -10.00 10.43
N GLN A 200 3.93 -10.61 11.54
CA GLN A 200 3.98 -9.98 12.85
C GLN A 200 4.96 -10.67 13.78
N LEU A 201 5.67 -9.88 14.59
CA LEU A 201 6.46 -10.39 15.69
C LEU A 201 6.04 -9.77 17.00
N CYS A 202 5.99 -10.60 18.03
CA CYS A 202 5.71 -10.16 19.38
C CYS A 202 6.49 -10.99 20.40
N LEU A 203 6.57 -10.46 21.62
CA LEU A 203 7.17 -11.15 22.76
C LEU A 203 6.08 -11.67 23.67
N ARG A 204 6.25 -12.88 24.19
CA ARG A 204 5.34 -13.43 25.22
C ARG A 204 6.10 -14.15 26.34
N PRO A 205 5.57 -14.14 27.56
CA PRO A 205 6.15 -14.90 28.66
C PRO A 205 6.12 -16.41 28.36
N ASN A 206 7.16 -17.13 28.79
CA ASN A 206 7.15 -18.59 28.76
C ASN A 206 6.25 -19.18 29.86
N GLY A 207 6.28 -18.60 31.06
CA GLY A 207 5.52 -19.06 32.22
C GLY A 207 4.40 -18.11 32.65
N SER A 208 3.57 -18.56 33.58
CA SER A 208 2.41 -17.84 34.12
C SER A 208 2.74 -16.68 35.05
N ARG A 209 4.01 -16.44 35.40
CA ARG A 209 4.43 -15.26 36.15
C ARG A 209 5.82 -14.83 35.71
N LEU A 210 5.92 -13.74 34.96
CA LEU A 210 7.19 -13.14 34.54
C LEU A 210 7.22 -11.67 34.92
N LYS A 211 8.13 -11.28 35.80
CA LYS A 211 8.41 -9.87 36.10
C LYS A 211 9.48 -9.35 35.16
N VAL A 212 9.13 -8.40 34.30
CA VAL A 212 10.07 -7.77 33.37
C VAL A 212 10.61 -6.50 34.01
N ASP A 213 11.93 -6.34 34.04
CA ASP A 213 12.58 -5.10 34.43
C ASP A 213 12.58 -4.09 33.26
N GLY A 214 12.43 -2.80 33.59
CA GLY A 214 12.33 -1.72 32.59
C GLY A 214 13.63 -1.47 31.79
N ASN A 215 14.76 -2.04 32.21
CA ASN A 215 16.00 -2.01 31.45
C ASN A 215 16.11 -3.15 30.42
N SER A 216 15.14 -4.06 30.38
CA SER A 216 15.04 -5.05 29.31
C SER A 216 14.78 -4.37 27.97
N VAL A 217 15.32 -4.93 26.88
CA VAL A 217 15.28 -4.32 25.54
C VAL A 217 14.78 -5.32 24.51
N PHE A 218 13.97 -4.83 23.58
CA PHE A 218 13.63 -5.55 22.36
C PHE A 218 14.00 -4.69 21.15
N THR A 219 14.74 -5.29 20.23
CA THR A 219 15.19 -4.65 19.00
C THR A 219 14.96 -5.55 17.80
N GLY A 220 14.70 -4.93 16.66
CA GLY A 220 14.53 -5.60 15.39
C GLY A 220 14.93 -4.69 14.25
N VAL A 221 15.63 -5.22 13.24
CA VAL A 221 16.07 -4.44 12.09
C VAL A 221 16.03 -5.27 10.82
N LYS A 222 15.62 -4.65 9.72
CA LYS A 222 15.73 -5.20 8.37
C LYS A 222 17.20 -5.16 7.93
N VAL A 223 17.70 -6.29 7.43
CA VAL A 223 19.10 -6.45 7.03
C VAL A 223 19.27 -6.28 5.52
N ASN A 224 18.29 -6.68 4.71
CA ASN A 224 18.30 -6.54 3.25
C ASN A 224 16.89 -6.40 2.67
#